data_AF-T0YW58-F1
#
_entry.id   AF-T0YW58-F1
#
_cell.length_a   1.000
_cell.length_b   1.000
_cell.length_c   1.000
_cell.angle_alpha   90.00
_cell.angle_beta   90.00
_cell.angle_gamma   90.00
#
_symmetry.space_group_name_H-M   'P 1'
#
loop_
_entity.id
_entity.type
_entity.pdbx_description
1 polymer ?
#
loop_
_entity_poly.entity_id
_entity_poly.type
_entity_poly.pdbx_seq_one_letter_code
_entity_poly.pdbx_strand_id
1 'polypeptide(L)'
;DLPQEKRGYAMRDLEYLKSVAAGHGEQIGIYATQLLDSPLPWTRMRQVYRLLGLVKRYGAERVGQACSKTLALEVVDVIRVQRILEQALEQEREAAGVQLPLAFPPRFARDPSEFALKKKENHRA
;
A
#
# COMPACT_ATOMS: atom_id res chain seq x y z
N ASP A 1 31.27 7.05 -26.34
CA ASP A 1 30.53 6.45 -25.23
C ASP A 1 29.53 7.41 -24.60
N LEU A 2 28.38 6.90 -24.16
CA LEU A 2 27.34 7.70 -23.50
C LEU A 2 27.58 7.71 -21.97
N PRO A 3 27.41 8.86 -21.27
CA PRO A 3 27.61 8.96 -19.82
C PRO A 3 26.71 8.01 -19.03
N GLN A 4 27.27 7.42 -17.96
CA GLN A 4 26.63 6.38 -17.13
C GLN A 4 25.29 6.84 -16.53
N GLU A 5 25.17 8.13 -16.23
CA GLU A 5 23.97 8.79 -15.69
C GLU A 5 22.78 8.82 -16.67
N LYS A 6 23.01 8.59 -17.98
CA LYS A 6 21.97 8.59 -19.01
C LYS A 6 21.49 7.19 -19.42
N ARG A 7 22.13 6.12 -18.92
CA ARG A 7 21.82 4.74 -19.33
C ARG A 7 20.43 4.27 -18.90
N GLY A 8 19.98 4.66 -17.70
CA GLY A 8 18.68 4.23 -17.17
C GLY A 8 17.48 4.66 -18.00
N TYR A 9 17.54 5.84 -18.64
CA TYR A 9 16.47 6.35 -19.50
C TYR A 9 16.70 6.04 -20.99
N ALA A 10 17.96 5.92 -21.43
CA ALA A 10 18.30 5.66 -22.83
C ALA A 10 18.27 4.17 -23.23
N MET A 11 18.57 3.23 -22.31
CA MET A 11 18.77 1.81 -22.64
C MET A 11 17.70 0.87 -22.07
N ARG A 12 16.68 1.38 -21.36
CA ARG A 12 15.71 0.54 -20.64
C ARG A 12 16.41 -0.54 -19.81
N ASP A 13 17.39 -0.13 -19.01
CA ASP A 13 18.23 -1.05 -18.25
C ASP A 13 17.42 -1.74 -17.14
N LEU A 14 16.86 -2.89 -17.48
CA LEU A 14 15.99 -3.69 -16.61
C LEU A 14 16.78 -4.26 -15.44
N GLU A 15 18.02 -4.65 -15.68
CA GLU A 15 18.90 -5.22 -14.65
C GLU A 15 19.28 -4.18 -13.61
N TYR A 16 19.56 -2.95 -14.04
CA TYR A 16 19.72 -1.83 -13.12
C TYR A 16 18.47 -1.60 -12.26
N LEU A 17 17.27 -1.65 -12.84
CA LEU A 17 16.04 -1.49 -12.06
C LEU A 17 15.82 -2.62 -11.05
N LYS A 18 16.10 -3.87 -11.43
CA LYS A 18 16.05 -5.02 -10.52
C LYS A 18 17.06 -4.87 -9.39
N SER A 19 18.30 -4.46 -9.69
CA SER A 19 19.34 -4.28 -8.68
C SER A 19 19.01 -3.16 -7.70
N VAL A 20 18.49 -2.03 -8.19
CA VAL A 20 18.04 -0.92 -7.33
C VAL A 20 16.90 -1.37 -6.41
N ALA A 21 15.91 -2.10 -6.93
CA ALA A 21 14.82 -2.63 -6.13
C ALA A 21 15.30 -3.61 -5.06
N ALA A 22 16.20 -4.54 -5.43
CA ALA A 22 16.79 -5.51 -4.52
C ALA A 22 17.63 -4.84 -3.41
N GLY A 23 18.29 -3.71 -3.71
CA GLY A 23 19.02 -2.91 -2.72
C GLY A 23 18.14 -2.33 -1.60
N HIS A 24 16.83 -2.24 -1.81
CA HIS A 24 15.87 -1.85 -0.76
C HIS A 24 15.33 -3.03 0.04
N GLY A 25 15.58 -4.27 -0.39
CA GLY A 25 15.16 -5.48 0.33
C GLY A 25 14.79 -6.62 -0.60
N GLU A 26 14.97 -7.85 -0.12
CA GLU A 26 14.79 -9.08 -0.90
C GLU A 26 13.39 -9.18 -1.51
N GLN A 27 12.33 -8.99 -0.71
CA GLN A 27 10.95 -9.11 -1.17
C GLN A 27 10.61 -8.06 -2.25
N ILE A 28 11.22 -6.88 -2.18
CA ILE A 28 11.04 -5.80 -3.15
C ILE A 28 11.75 -6.15 -4.46
N GLY A 29 12.96 -6.73 -4.37
CA GLY A 29 13.71 -7.23 -5.52
C GLY A 29 12.99 -8.37 -6.25
N ILE A 30 12.47 -9.36 -5.51
CA ILE A 30 11.66 -10.46 -6.07
C ILE A 30 10.43 -9.89 -6.78
N TYR A 31 9.71 -8.96 -6.14
CA TYR A 31 8.52 -8.34 -6.72
C TYR A 31 8.83 -7.58 -8.00
N ALA A 32 9.90 -6.77 -8.01
CA ALA A 32 10.32 -6.04 -9.20
C ALA A 32 10.74 -6.98 -10.34
N THR A 33 11.38 -8.10 -10.01
CA THR A 33 11.77 -9.13 -10.98
C THR A 33 10.54 -9.77 -11.62
N GLN A 34 9.56 -10.22 -10.83
CA GLN A 34 8.31 -10.77 -11.35
C GLN A 34 7.50 -9.75 -12.16
N LEU A 35 7.50 -8.49 -11.72
CA LEU A 35 6.78 -7.43 -12.43
C LEU A 35 7.37 -7.13 -13.81
N LEU A 36 8.66 -7.37 -13.99
CA LEU A 36 9.35 -7.27 -15.27
C LEU A 36 9.38 -8.61 -16.03
N ASP A 37 8.88 -9.70 -15.47
CA ASP A 37 8.78 -10.99 -16.14
C ASP A 37 7.53 -11.03 -17.03
N SER A 38 7.61 -10.30 -18.14
CA SER A 38 6.53 -10.09 -19.10
C SER A 38 7.12 -10.10 -20.51
N PRO A 39 6.37 -10.50 -21.55
CA PRO A 39 6.84 -10.45 -22.93
C PRO A 39 7.35 -9.07 -23.37
N LEU A 40 6.83 -8.00 -22.76
CA LEU A 40 7.21 -6.60 -23.03
C LEU A 40 7.61 -5.90 -21.72
N PRO A 41 8.78 -6.19 -21.14
CA PRO A 41 9.16 -5.74 -19.80
C PRO A 41 9.27 -4.21 -19.69
N TRP A 42 9.65 -3.52 -20.77
CA TRP A 42 9.76 -2.06 -20.79
C TRP A 42 8.43 -1.34 -20.58
N THR A 43 7.30 -1.99 -20.91
CA THR A 43 5.96 -1.45 -20.65
C THR A 43 5.64 -1.43 -19.16
N ARG A 44 6.24 -2.34 -18.41
CA ARG A 44 6.07 -2.52 -16.96
C ARG A 44 7.04 -1.67 -16.12
N MET A 45 8.10 -1.11 -16.73
CA MET A 45 9.08 -0.26 -16.02
C MET A 45 8.45 0.87 -15.20
N ARG A 46 7.37 1.50 -15.70
CA ARG A 46 6.65 2.56 -14.95
C ARG A 46 6.12 2.04 -13.61
N GLN A 47 5.73 0.78 -13.54
CA GLN A 47 5.26 0.17 -12.29
C GLN A 47 6.43 -0.07 -11.34
N VAL A 48 7.64 -0.42 -11.82
CA VAL A 48 8.85 -0.49 -10.98
C VAL A 48 9.21 0.88 -10.42
N TYR A 49 9.19 1.94 -11.23
CA TYR A 49 9.41 3.31 -10.72
C TYR A 49 8.38 3.71 -9.68
N ARG A 50 7.11 3.31 -9.86
CA ARG A 50 6.07 3.53 -8.87
C ARG A 50 6.35 2.77 -7.57
N LEU A 51 6.79 1.51 -7.66
CA LEU A 51 7.20 0.72 -6.51
C LEU A 51 8.35 1.40 -5.74
N LEU A 52 9.38 1.86 -6.43
CA LEU A 52 10.48 2.62 -5.83
C LEU A 52 9.99 3.94 -5.19
N GLY A 53 9.00 4.60 -5.81
CA GLY A 53 8.32 5.76 -5.22
C GLY A 53 7.59 5.42 -3.91
N LEU A 54 6.95 4.25 -3.81
CA LEU A 54 6.34 3.76 -2.57
C LEU A 54 7.40 3.52 -1.49
N VAL A 55 8.55 2.93 -1.84
CA VAL A 55 9.68 2.73 -0.92
C VAL A 55 10.14 4.06 -0.33
N LYS A 56 10.30 5.09 -1.18
CA LYS A 56 10.67 6.43 -0.73
C LYS A 56 9.63 7.05 0.21
N ARG A 57 8.33 6.79 -0.01
CA ARG A 57 7.23 7.39 0.76
C ARG A 57 6.95 6.69 2.09
N TYR A 58 6.96 5.35 2.10
CA TYR A 58 6.51 4.54 3.24
C TYR A 58 7.64 3.81 3.96
N GLY A 59 8.85 3.83 3.40
CA GLY A 59 10.00 3.09 3.90
C GLY A 59 10.06 1.65 3.36
N ALA A 60 11.28 1.14 3.24
CA ALA A 60 11.53 -0.16 2.64
C ALA A 60 10.91 -1.33 3.42
N GLU A 61 10.93 -1.27 4.75
CA GLU A 61 10.40 -2.35 5.59
C GLU A 61 8.89 -2.58 5.35
N ARG A 62 8.08 -1.53 5.44
CA ARG A 62 6.62 -1.60 5.20
C ARG A 62 6.30 -2.08 3.79
N VAL A 63 7.02 -1.55 2.80
CA VAL A 63 6.83 -1.97 1.39
C VAL A 63 7.24 -3.43 1.20
N GLY A 64 8.34 -3.87 1.78
CA GLY A 64 8.78 -5.26 1.74
C GLY A 64 7.75 -6.23 2.33
N GLN A 65 7.14 -5.88 3.47
CA GLN A 65 6.05 -6.67 4.05
C GLN A 65 4.81 -6.71 3.14
N ALA A 66 4.43 -5.57 2.54
CA ALA A 66 3.32 -5.53 1.59
C ALA A 66 3.59 -6.37 0.34
N CYS A 67 4.79 -6.27 -0.24
CA CYS A 67 5.26 -7.12 -1.35
C CYS A 67 5.19 -8.61 -0.98
N SER A 68 5.68 -9.00 0.20
CA SER A 68 5.62 -10.39 0.67
C SER A 68 4.18 -10.90 0.76
N LYS A 69 3.26 -10.11 1.35
CA LYS A 69 1.82 -10.46 1.44
C LYS A 69 1.19 -10.64 0.06
N THR A 70 1.51 -9.76 -0.90
CA THR A 70 0.98 -9.89 -2.26
C THR A 70 1.56 -11.07 -3.01
N LEU A 71 2.85 -11.36 -2.84
CA LEU A 71 3.52 -12.51 -3.45
C LEU A 71 2.97 -13.83 -2.94
N ALA A 72 2.67 -13.91 -1.64
CA ALA A 72 2.03 -15.08 -1.05
C ALA A 72 0.63 -15.38 -1.63
N LEU A 73 0.00 -14.37 -2.25
CA LEU A 73 -1.28 -14.50 -2.95
C LEU A 73 -1.13 -14.52 -4.48
N GLU A 74 0.11 -14.64 -4.97
CA GLU A 74 0.46 -14.63 -6.40
C GLU A 74 -0.02 -13.37 -7.14
N VAL A 75 -0.15 -12.24 -6.43
CA VAL A 75 -0.57 -10.98 -7.04
C VAL A 75 0.62 -10.10 -7.34
N VAL A 76 0.81 -9.79 -8.63
CA VAL A 76 1.83 -8.85 -9.11
C VAL A 76 1.14 -7.59 -9.68
N ASP A 77 0.66 -6.73 -8.78
CA ASP A 77 0.07 -5.42 -9.08
C ASP A 77 0.49 -4.36 -8.03
N VAL A 78 1.23 -3.34 -8.47
CA VAL A 78 1.72 -2.25 -7.59
C VAL A 78 0.58 -1.42 -7.00
N ILE A 79 -0.59 -1.35 -7.65
CA ILE A 79 -1.76 -0.68 -7.09
C ILE A 79 -2.24 -1.44 -5.84
N ARG A 80 -2.23 -2.77 -5.86
CA ARG A 80 -2.61 -3.57 -4.69
C ARG A 80 -1.64 -3.38 -3.54
N VAL A 81 -0.34 -3.34 -3.80
CA VAL A 81 0.68 -3.01 -2.79
C VAL A 81 0.40 -1.65 -2.17
N GLN A 82 0.12 -0.62 -2.98
CA GLN A 82 -0.22 0.71 -2.48
C GLN A 82 -1.47 0.67 -1.57
N ARG A 83 -2.54 -0.03 -1.97
CA ARG A 83 -3.76 -0.15 -1.16
C ARG A 83 -3.51 -0.83 0.17
N ILE A 84 -2.70 -1.88 0.20
CA ILE A 84 -2.32 -2.56 1.45
C ILE A 84 -1.61 -1.58 2.40
N LEU A 85 -0.70 -0.76 1.87
CA LEU A 85 0.02 0.24 2.66
C LEU A 85 -0.93 1.32 3.21
N GLU A 86 -1.84 1.83 2.38
CA GLU A 86 -2.83 2.83 2.79
C GLU A 86 -3.78 2.29 3.86
N GLN A 87 -4.25 1.04 3.70
CA GLN A 87 -5.12 0.38 4.68
C GLN A 87 -4.40 0.12 6.01
N ALA A 88 -3.15 -0.35 5.97
CA ALA A 88 -2.36 -0.58 7.18
C ALA A 88 -2.16 0.72 7.96
N LEU A 89 -1.88 1.83 7.27
CA LEU A 89 -1.75 3.15 7.92
C LEU A 89 -3.05 3.65 8.54
N GLU A 90 -4.18 3.45 7.89
CA GLU A 90 -5.48 3.83 8.46
C GLU A 90 -5.78 2.98 9.70
N GLN A 91 -5.51 1.67 9.67
CA GLN A 91 -5.67 0.79 10.83
C GLN A 91 -4.76 1.17 11.99
N GLU A 92 -3.49 1.52 11.74
CA GLU A 92 -2.58 2.03 12.77
C GLU A 92 -3.12 3.32 13.41
N ARG A 93 -3.71 4.22 12.61
CA ARG A 93 -4.31 5.47 13.08
C ARG A 93 -5.59 5.24 13.89
N GLU A 94 -6.45 4.33 13.46
CA GLU A 94 -7.65 3.93 14.22
C GLU A 94 -7.26 3.28 15.56
N ALA A 95 -6.28 2.37 15.54
CA ALA A 95 -5.77 1.69 16.73
C ALA A 95 -5.06 2.64 17.70
N ALA A 96 -4.38 3.68 17.19
CA ALA A 96 -3.80 4.73 18.02
C ALA A 96 -4.85 5.50 18.82
N GLY A 97 -6.15 5.38 18.48
CA GLY A 97 -7.25 5.71 19.37
C GLY A 97 -7.18 7.13 19.90
N VAL A 98 -6.78 8.09 19.06
CA VAL A 98 -6.70 9.51 19.43
C VAL A 98 -8.13 10.03 19.64
N GLN A 99 -8.71 9.68 20.77
CA GLN A 99 -9.84 10.36 21.37
C GLN A 99 -9.25 11.63 21.97
N LEU A 100 -9.24 12.71 21.18
CA LEU A 100 -9.09 14.02 21.79
C LEU A 100 -10.23 14.15 22.81
N PRO A 101 -9.94 14.37 24.10
CA PRO A 101 -11.00 14.62 25.06
C PRO A 101 -11.74 15.85 24.59
N LEU A 102 -13.01 15.66 24.20
CA LEU A 102 -13.87 16.79 23.90
C LEU A 102 -14.04 17.56 25.22
N ALA A 103 -13.44 18.75 25.29
CA ALA A 103 -13.56 19.62 26.46
C ALA A 103 -15.02 19.96 26.79
N PHE A 104 -15.91 19.85 25.81
CA PHE A 104 -17.35 20.05 25.94
C PHE A 104 -18.12 19.03 25.10
N PRO A 105 -19.31 18.60 25.52
CA PRO A 105 -20.16 17.77 24.67
C PRO A 105 -20.44 18.49 23.34
N PRO A 106 -20.40 17.80 22.20
CA PRO A 106 -20.62 18.45 20.92
C PRO A 106 -22.07 18.92 20.84
N ARG A 107 -22.31 20.11 20.28
CA ARG A 107 -23.64 20.76 20.24
C ARG A 107 -24.74 19.90 19.58
N PHE A 108 -24.34 18.91 18.79
CA PHE A 108 -25.22 18.00 18.06
C PHE A 108 -25.14 16.54 18.56
N ALA A 109 -24.53 16.29 19.73
CA ALA A 109 -24.64 14.98 20.37
C ALA A 109 -26.11 14.71 20.69
N ARG A 110 -26.61 13.56 20.21
CA ARG A 110 -27.92 13.04 20.56
C ARG A 110 -27.80 11.95 21.61
N ASP A 111 -28.87 11.74 22.36
CA ASP A 111 -28.93 10.64 23.30
C ASP A 111 -28.87 9.29 22.55
N PRO A 112 -28.02 8.32 22.95
CA PRO A 112 -27.93 7.01 22.31
C PRO A 112 -29.26 6.26 22.25
N SER A 113 -30.20 6.53 23.17
CA SER A 113 -31.54 5.96 23.16
C SER A 113 -32.38 6.40 21.95
N GLU A 114 -32.08 7.53 21.32
CA GLU A 114 -32.71 7.94 20.05
C GLU A 114 -32.37 6.99 18.89
N PHE A 115 -31.23 6.29 18.97
CA PHE A 115 -30.78 5.33 17.96
C PHE A 115 -31.13 3.88 18.32
N ALA A 116 -31.74 3.64 19.48
CA ALA A 116 -32.12 2.30 19.90
C ALA A 116 -33.30 1.79 19.06
N LEU A 117 -33.12 0.65 18.39
CA LEU A 117 -34.21 -0.03 17.69
C LEU A 117 -35.22 -0.55 18.71
N LYS A 118 -36.46 -0.03 18.69
CA LYS A 118 -37.57 -0.60 19.48
C LYS A 118 -37.83 -2.02 19.01
N LYS A 119 -37.60 -2.99 19.89
CA LYS A 119 -38.00 -4.40 19.69
C LYS A 119 -39.51 -4.42 19.46
N LYS A 120 -39.98 -4.91 18.31
CA LYS A 120 -41.41 -5.13 18.06
C LYS A 120 -41.92 -6.15 19.08
N GLU A 121 -42.77 -5.71 19.99
CA GLU A 121 -43.59 -6.64 20.79
C GLU A 121 -44.62 -7.26 19.85
N ASN A 122 -44.48 -8.57 19.60
CA ASN A 122 -45.49 -9.35 18.91
C ASN A 122 -46.72 -9.44 19.81
N HIS A 123 -47.72 -8.59 19.59
CA HIS A 123 -49.04 -8.80 20.16
C HIS A 123 -49.67 -10.04 19.52
N ARG A 124 -49.68 -11.15 20.26
CA ARG A 124 -50.49 -12.34 19.97
C ARG A 124 -51.53 -12.47 21.08
N ALA A 125 -52.78 -12.19 20.72
CA ALA A 125 -54.05 -12.76 21.21
C ALA A 125 -55.14 -11.71 21.02
#